data_AF-A0A926EZZ8-F1
#
_entry.id   AF-A0A926EZZ8-F1
#
_cell.length_a   1.000
_cell.length_b   1.000
_cell.length_c   1.000
_cell.angle_alpha   90.00
_cell.angle_beta   90.00
_cell.angle_gamma   90.00
#
_symmetry.space_group_name_H-M   'P 1'
#
loop_
_entity.id
_entity.type
_entity.pdbx_description
1 polymer ?
#
loop_
_entity_poly.entity_id
_entity_poly.type
_entity_poly.pdbx_seq_one_letter_code
_entity_poly.pdbx_strand_id
1 'polypeptide(L)' 'MEDKHIEVDFYSFVDFTGEENEKEFLEKCLKQWEISNGREISDINKLIELGTIFSEMRHRVYELD' A
#
# COMPACT_ATOMS: atom_id res chain seq x y z
N MET A 1 22.74 5.69 -20.11
CA MET A 1 21.62 6.32 -19.37
C MET A 1 21.81 5.88 -17.94
N GLU A 2 22.04 6.81 -17.02
CA GLU A 2 22.15 6.47 -15.59
C GLU A 2 20.78 5.97 -15.12
N ASP A 3 20.74 4.70 -14.70
CA ASP A 3 19.62 4.15 -13.95
C ASP A 3 19.48 4.98 -12.68
N LYS A 4 18.56 5.94 -12.71
CA LYS A 4 18.10 6.60 -11.50
C LYS A 4 17.46 5.50 -10.66
N HIS A 5 18.20 5.02 -9.67
CA HIS A 5 17.65 4.23 -8.58
C HIS A 5 16.54 5.07 -7.97
N ILE A 6 15.30 4.76 -8.33
CA ILE A 6 14.14 5.24 -7.59
C ILE A 6 14.23 4.46 -6.28
N GLU A 7 14.68 5.12 -5.21
CA GLU A 7 14.47 4.62 -3.86
C GLU A 7 12.96 4.49 -3.68
N VAL A 8 12.48 3.26 -3.86
CA VAL A 8 11.14 2.89 -3.44
C VAL A 8 11.25 2.74 -1.93
N ASP A 9 10.80 3.74 -1.20
CA ASP A 9 10.65 3.61 0.25
C ASP A 9 9.49 2.66 0.54
N PHE A 10 9.79 1.36 0.44
CA PHE A 10 8.89 0.23 0.70
C PHE A 10 8.31 0.29 2.12
N TYR A 11 8.94 1.02 3.05
CA TYR A 11 8.51 1.15 4.44
C TYR A 11 7.45 2.24 4.66
N SER A 12 7.10 3.03 3.62
CA SER A 12 6.05 4.06 3.69
C SER A 12 4.70 3.61 3.12
N PHE A 13 4.55 2.31 2.87
CA PHE A 13 3.30 1.73 2.36
C PHE A 13 2.24 1.63 3.46
N VAL A 14 0.97 1.44 3.07
CA VAL A 14 -0.17 1.31 4.00
C VAL A 14 0.21 0.39 5.17
N ASP A 15 -0.08 0.85 6.39
CA ASP A 15 0.20 0.16 7.64
C ASP A 15 -0.97 0.46 8.59
N PHE A 16 -1.43 -0.56 9.31
CA PHE A 16 -2.44 -0.41 10.34
C PHE A 16 -1.75 -0.15 11.68
N THR A 17 -1.79 1.11 12.15
CA THR A 17 -1.03 1.49 13.35
C THR A 17 -1.70 1.08 14.66
N GLY A 18 -2.93 0.55 14.63
CA GLY A 18 -3.74 0.25 15.80
C GLY A 18 -4.38 1.47 16.47
N GLU A 19 -3.98 2.69 16.09
CA GLU A 19 -4.56 3.95 16.58
C GLU A 19 -5.80 4.40 15.80
N GLU A 20 -6.03 3.79 14.64
CA GLU A 20 -7.11 4.14 13.72
C GLU A 20 -8.28 3.14 13.80
N ASN A 21 -9.48 3.61 13.51
CA ASN A 21 -10.64 2.73 13.38
C ASN A 21 -10.69 2.06 11.99
N GLU A 22 -11.58 1.08 11.83
CA GLU A 22 -11.71 0.30 10.58
C GLU A 22 -11.95 1.17 9.35
N LYS A 23 -12.76 2.22 9.49
CA LYS A 23 -13.07 3.11 8.38
C LYS A 23 -11.83 3.91 7.95
N GLU A 24 -11.08 4.46 8.91
CA GLU A 24 -9.86 5.21 8.67
C GLU A 24 -8.81 4.34 7.96
N PHE A 25 -8.65 3.09 8.41
CA PHE A 25 -7.77 2.11 7.76
C PHE A 25 -8.18 1.83 6.30
N LEU A 26 -9.47 1.61 6.05
CA LEU A 26 -9.98 1.38 4.70
C LEU A 26 -9.80 2.62 3.80
N GLU A 27 -9.96 3.82 4.34
CA GLU A 27 -9.70 5.08 3.61
C GLU A 27 -8.21 5.21 3.24
N LYS A 28 -7.27 4.79 4.11
CA LYS A 28 -5.84 4.70 3.77
C LYS A 28 -5.58 3.70 2.65
N CYS A 29 -6.17 2.50 2.74
CA CYS A 29 -6.06 1.47 1.70
C CYS A 29 -6.53 2.00 0.34
N LEU A 30 -7.69 2.68 0.32
CA LEU A 30 -8.25 3.26 -0.89
C LEU A 30 -7.35 4.36 -1.47
N LYS A 31 -6.85 5.26 -0.63
CA LYS A 31 -5.93 6.31 -1.06
C LYS A 31 -4.66 5.74 -1.68
N GLN A 32 -4.11 4.68 -1.09
CA GLN A 32 -2.90 4.04 -1.61
C GLN A 32 -3.16 3.34 -2.96
N TRP A 33 -4.34 2.73 -3.12
CA TRP A 33 -4.78 2.18 -4.40
C TRP A 33 -4.81 3.25 -5.50
N GLU A 34 -5.44 4.40 -5.22
CA GLU A 34 -5.54 5.53 -6.16
C GLU A 34 -4.16 6.06 -6.56
N ILE A 35 -3.24 6.20 -5.60
CA ILE A 35 -1.85 6.59 -5.85
C ILE A 35 -1.15 5.56 -6.75
N SER A 36 -1.26 4.28 -6.42
CA SER A 36 -0.60 3.18 -7.17
C SER A 36 -1.08 3.14 -8.62
N ASN A 37 -2.38 3.33 -8.85
CA ASN A 37 -2.95 3.38 -10.20
C ASN A 37 -2.58 4.64 -10.98
N GLY A 38 -2.53 5.80 -10.31
CA GLY A 38 -2.26 7.10 -10.92
C GLY A 38 -0.78 7.35 -11.25
N ARG A 39 0.14 6.56 -10.70
CA ARG A 39 1.58 6.69 -10.97
C ARG A 39 1.98 6.07 -12.31
N GLU A 40 2.85 6.77 -13.04
CA GLU A 40 3.55 6.22 -14.21
C GLU A 40 4.77 5.41 -13.77
N ILE A 41 4.49 4.23 -13.22
CA ILE A 41 5.49 3.19 -12.88
C ILE A 41 5.18 1.92 -13.67
N SER A 42 6.13 0.98 -13.69
CA SER A 42 5.92 -0.31 -14.36
C SER A 42 4.73 -1.07 -13.77
N ASP A 43 4.05 -1.86 -14.59
CA ASP A 43 2.93 -2.69 -14.14
C ASP A 43 3.34 -3.66 -13.03
N ILE A 44 4.57 -4.18 -13.07
CA ILE A 44 5.11 -5.03 -12.01
C ILE A 44 5.16 -4.29 -10.67
N ASN A 45 5.63 -3.04 -10.67
CA ASN A 45 5.66 -2.24 -9.45
C ASN A 45 4.24 -1.93 -8.95
N LYS A 46 3.29 -1.64 -9.86
CA LYS A 46 1.86 -1.48 -9.47
C LYS A 46 1.30 -2.74 -8.82
N LEU A 47 1.61 -3.92 -9.36
CA LEU A 47 1.16 -5.19 -8.80
C LEU A 47 1.76 -5.45 -7.41
N ILE A 48 3.04 -5.14 -7.21
CA ILE A 48 3.69 -5.24 -5.89
C ILE A 48 3.01 -4.31 -4.89
N GLU A 49 2.80 -3.05 -5.27
CA GLU A 49 2.12 -2.03 -4.48
C GLU A 49 0.70 -2.46 -4.08
N LEU A 50 -0.12 -2.90 -5.03
CA LEU A 50 -1.46 -3.44 -4.75
C LEU A 50 -1.42 -4.68 -3.85
N GLY A 51 -0.42 -5.56 -4.04
CA GLY A 51 -0.21 -6.74 -3.20
C GLY A 51 0.01 -6.39 -1.73
N THR A 52 0.75 -5.32 -1.45
CA THR A 52 0.97 -4.84 -0.08
C THR A 52 -0.35 -4.40 0.58
N ILE A 53 -1.21 -3.66 -0.14
CA ILE A 53 -2.53 -3.25 0.37
C ILE A 53 -3.35 -4.49 0.79
N PHE A 54 -3.39 -5.52 -0.05
CA PHE A 54 -4.12 -6.75 0.27
C PHE A 54 -3.50 -7.51 1.46
N SER A 55 -2.17 -7.50 1.59
CA SER A 55 -1.49 -8.12 2.72
C SER A 55 -1.91 -7.49 4.04
N GLU A 56 -1.96 -6.16 4.10
CA GLU A 56 -2.38 -5.43 5.29
C GLU A 56 -3.85 -5.62 5.61
N MET A 57 -4.73 -5.58 4.60
CA MET A 57 -6.15 -5.89 4.82
C MET A 57 -6.33 -7.29 5.40
N ARG A 58 -5.58 -8.28 4.89
CA ARG A 58 -5.60 -9.66 5.43
C ARG A 58 -5.09 -9.71 6.86
N HIS A 59 -4.00 -9.00 7.18
CA HIS A 59 -3.48 -8.93 8.56
C HIS A 59 -4.54 -8.37 9.50
N ARG A 60 -5.17 -7.25 9.13
CA ARG A 60 -6.22 -6.62 9.93
C ARG A 60 -7.43 -7.53 10.15
N VAL A 61 -7.87 -8.25 9.13
CA VAL A 61 -8.96 -9.23 9.26
C VAL A 61 -8.61 -10.31 10.30
N TYR A 62 -7.37 -10.82 10.31
CA TYR A 62 -6.95 -11.81 11.30
C TYR A 62 -6.90 -11.28 12.74
N GLU A 63 -6.67 -9.98 12.95
CA GLU A 63 -6.70 -9.38 14.29
C GLU A 63 -8.11 -9.14 14.84
N LEU A 64 -9.11 -9.12 13.96
CA LEU A 64 -10.51 -8.93 14.32
C LEU A 64 -11.21 -10.24 14.75
N ASP A 65 -10.60 -11.39 14.44
CA ASP A 65 -11.03 -12.74 14.85
C ASP A 65 -10.54 -13.11 16.26
#